data_AF-A0A7L0YF02-F1
#
_entry.id   AF-A0A7L0YF02-F1
#
_cell.length_a   1.000
_cell.length_b   1.000
_cell.length_c   1.000
_cell.angle_alpha   90.00
_cell.angle_beta   90.00
_cell.angle_gamma   90.00
#
_symmetry.space_group_name_H-M   'P 1'
#
loop_
_entity.id
_entity.type
_entity.pdbx_description
1 polymer ?
#
loop_
_entity_poly.entity_id
_entity_poly.type
_entity_poly.pdbx_seq_one_letter_code
_entity_poly.pdbx_strand_id
1 'polypeptide(L)'
;WLQCTSPLVTSAALTDALDRVRAEFEFNISVVHHFSVNLNASKSLGDVSADIMEAVQQYMEPYHRALEFFSYISFLAILLLLYQAIRYRRRYLRDDTFDNVYITRRFVEMDLRCAEQGKPTVLPLSMREKGRYIPPGALWLSKTERRQYSLQLFGFLRPMLLGLGIVMADYSIFWILDLFRHQLSAEIIARAPSTMTISVNGTGYTSEIYRDLVSAFNVLQEGKVSVLSQVCLIEPVEPDHSTHIIIGILYGIWLFIAVFGSYMARLRRAVCAAYFPAREQVR
;
A
#
# COMPACT_ATOMS: atom_id res chain seq x y z
N TRP A 1 63.41 43.83 59.39
CA TRP A 1 64.72 43.28 59.01
C TRP A 1 64.48 41.81 58.65
N LEU A 2 64.23 41.39 57.41
CA LEU A 2 64.75 41.78 56.10
C LEU A 2 63.63 41.74 55.03
N GLN A 3 63.85 42.51 53.98
CA GLN A 3 63.05 42.62 52.76
C GLN A 3 63.82 41.97 51.61
N CYS A 4 63.13 41.40 50.61
CA CYS A 4 63.44 41.42 49.16
C CYS A 4 62.52 40.43 48.41
N THR A 5 61.47 40.91 47.71
CA THR A 5 61.37 41.28 46.27
C THR A 5 61.06 40.11 45.33
N SER A 6 59.88 40.17 44.72
CA SER A 6 59.48 39.49 43.48
C SER A 6 60.30 39.97 42.27
N PRO A 7 60.22 39.23 41.14
CA PRO A 7 59.87 39.91 39.89
C PRO A 7 58.72 39.20 39.17
N LEU A 8 57.60 39.92 39.03
CA LEU A 8 56.59 39.72 37.98
C LEU A 8 57.19 40.22 36.66
N VAL A 9 57.38 39.38 35.64
CA VAL A 9 57.41 39.83 34.22
C VAL A 9 56.91 38.76 33.22
N THR A 10 56.95 37.46 33.50
CA THR A 10 56.74 36.44 32.44
C THR A 10 55.28 36.00 32.19
N SER A 11 54.33 36.31 33.07
CA SER A 11 52.94 35.89 32.90
C SER A 11 52.16 36.71 31.86
N ALA A 12 52.47 38.00 31.71
CA ALA A 12 51.71 38.91 30.85
C ALA A 12 51.86 38.59 29.35
N ALA A 13 53.08 38.23 28.91
CA ALA A 13 53.33 37.89 27.51
C ALA A 13 52.70 36.55 27.11
N LEU A 14 52.62 35.61 28.06
CA LEU A 14 52.03 34.29 27.82
C LEU A 14 50.50 34.36 27.80
N THR A 15 49.90 35.18 28.68
CA THR A 15 48.45 35.45 28.65
C THR A 15 48.04 36.22 27.40
N ASP A 16 48.84 37.20 26.95
CA ASP A 16 48.55 37.95 25.73
C ASP A 16 48.60 37.05 24.47
N ALA A 17 49.55 36.12 24.41
CA ALA A 17 49.62 35.14 23.31
C ALA A 17 48.45 34.13 23.35
N LEU A 18 48.04 33.68 24.54
CA LEU A 18 46.90 32.77 24.72
C LEU A 18 45.56 33.45 24.40
N ASP A 19 45.39 34.72 24.79
CA ASP A 19 44.20 35.50 24.48
C ASP A 19 44.11 35.83 22.99
N ARG A 20 45.25 36.04 22.32
CA ARG A 20 45.31 36.24 20.86
C ARG A 20 44.88 34.99 20.10
N VAL A 21 45.42 33.82 20.49
CA VAL A 21 44.99 32.53 19.93
C VAL A 21 43.51 32.26 20.25
N ARG A 22 43.04 32.55 21.47
CA ARG A 22 41.63 32.42 21.84
C ARG A 22 40.73 33.33 20.98
N ALA A 23 41.16 34.55 20.68
CA ALA A 23 40.43 35.47 19.82
C ALA A 23 40.36 34.99 18.36
N GLU A 24 41.38 34.28 17.86
CA GLU A 24 41.34 33.64 16.54
C GLU A 24 40.42 32.39 16.49
N PHE A 25 40.14 31.76 17.64
CA PHE A 25 39.36 30.51 17.74
C PHE A 25 37.94 30.68 18.30
N GLU A 26 37.50 31.91 18.64
CA GLU A 26 36.08 32.20 18.94
C GLU A 26 35.23 32.16 17.67
N PHE A 27 35.08 30.97 17.11
CA PHE A 27 34.00 30.70 16.16
C PHE A 27 32.71 30.56 16.97
N ASN A 28 31.93 31.64 17.03
CA ASN A 28 30.55 31.58 17.49
C ASN A 28 29.74 30.74 16.48
N ILE A 29 29.74 29.42 16.66
CA ILE A 29 28.95 28.49 15.86
C ILE A 29 27.50 28.61 16.34
N SER A 30 26.80 29.63 15.85
CA SER A 30 25.35 29.67 15.90
C SER A 30 24.82 28.82 14.75
N VAL A 31 24.40 27.59 15.03
CA VAL A 31 23.64 26.78 14.07
C VAL A 31 22.25 27.39 13.95
N VAL A 32 22.09 28.33 13.03
CA VAL A 32 20.80 28.93 12.71
C VAL A 32 20.08 27.98 11.75
N HIS A 33 19.14 27.21 12.27
CA HIS A 33 18.18 26.49 11.43
C HIS A 33 17.21 27.50 10.81
N HIS A 34 17.45 27.85 9.55
CA HIS A 34 16.49 28.62 8.76
C HIS A 34 15.31 27.72 8.37
N PHE A 35 14.29 27.64 9.23
CA PHE A 35 12.94 27.27 8.78
C PHE A 35 12.31 28.51 8.15
N SER A 36 12.52 28.70 6.84
CA SER A 36 11.82 29.72 6.07
C SER A 36 10.37 29.26 5.81
N VAL A 37 9.52 29.31 6.83
CA VAL A 37 8.08 29.38 6.60
C VAL A 37 7.78 30.84 6.33
N ASN A 38 7.72 31.20 5.04
CA ASN A 38 7.36 32.55 4.59
C ASN A 38 5.88 32.83 4.94
N LEU A 39 5.59 33.13 6.20
CA LEU A 39 4.35 33.78 6.58
C LEU A 39 4.54 35.27 6.32
N ASN A 40 4.26 35.67 5.07
CA ASN A 40 4.12 37.09 4.73
C ASN A 40 2.99 37.65 5.59
N ALA A 41 3.34 38.45 6.60
CA ALA A 41 2.42 39.07 7.56
C ALA A 41 1.54 40.19 6.94
N SER A 42 1.19 40.06 5.66
CA SER A 42 0.31 40.96 4.91
C SER A 42 -1.07 40.38 4.62
N LYS A 43 -1.32 39.10 4.91
CA LYS A 43 -2.61 38.44 4.68
C LYS A 43 -3.42 38.32 5.97
N SER A 44 -4.68 38.74 5.94
CA SER A 44 -5.59 38.56 7.07
C SER A 44 -5.94 37.07 7.23
N LEU A 45 -6.39 36.66 8.42
CA LEU A 45 -6.81 35.27 8.67
C LEU A 45 -7.93 34.81 7.71
N GLY A 46 -8.76 35.74 7.24
CA GLY A 46 -9.76 35.47 6.21
C GLY A 46 -9.12 35.12 4.85
N ASP A 47 -8.10 35.88 4.45
CA ASP A 47 -7.37 35.64 3.19
C ASP A 47 -6.57 34.33 3.24
N VAL A 48 -6.00 33.99 4.40
CA VAL A 48 -5.33 32.70 4.61
C VAL A 48 -6.32 31.54 4.53
N SER A 49 -7.54 31.70 5.08
CA SER A 49 -8.57 30.66 4.98
C SER A 49 -9.09 30.47 3.55
N ALA A 50 -9.17 31.56 2.77
CA ALA A 50 -9.54 31.52 1.36
C ALA A 50 -8.47 30.83 0.51
N ASP A 51 -7.19 31.18 0.71
CA ASP A 51 -6.05 30.53 0.04
C ASP A 51 -5.99 29.03 0.36
N ILE A 52 -6.23 28.63 1.62
CA ILE A 52 -6.25 27.21 2.01
C ILE A 52 -7.40 26.48 1.32
N MET A 53 -8.59 27.09 1.27
CA MET A 53 -9.75 26.48 0.62
C MET A 53 -9.55 26.36 -0.90
N GLU A 54 -8.93 27.36 -1.54
CA GLU A 54 -8.56 27.33 -2.95
C GLU A 54 -7.52 26.23 -3.23
N ALA A 55 -6.50 26.10 -2.38
CA ALA A 55 -5.52 25.04 -2.49
C ALA A 55 -6.16 23.65 -2.34
N VAL A 56 -7.03 23.45 -1.34
CA VAL A 56 -7.78 22.20 -1.14
C VAL A 56 -8.66 21.89 -2.35
N GLN A 57 -9.33 22.89 -2.91
CA GLN A 57 -10.17 22.73 -4.09
C GLN A 57 -9.34 22.33 -5.31
N GLN A 58 -8.16 22.92 -5.50
CA GLN A 58 -7.21 22.53 -6.54
C GLN A 58 -6.74 21.06 -6.42
N TYR A 59 -6.54 20.55 -5.19
CA TYR A 59 -6.24 19.13 -4.97
C TYR A 59 -7.45 18.22 -5.21
N MET A 60 -8.68 18.70 -4.99
CA MET A 60 -9.93 17.94 -5.13
C MET A 60 -10.51 17.95 -6.55
N GLU A 61 -10.18 18.94 -7.38
CA GLU A 61 -10.56 19.04 -8.80
C GLU A 61 -10.33 17.75 -9.62
N PRO A 62 -9.15 17.08 -9.59
CA PRO A 62 -8.94 15.85 -10.33
C PRO A 62 -9.84 14.71 -9.84
N TYR A 63 -10.15 14.65 -8.54
CA TYR A 63 -11.06 13.65 -7.97
C TYR A 63 -12.50 13.91 -8.40
N HIS A 64 -12.97 15.17 -8.40
CA HIS A 64 -14.29 15.52 -8.88
C HIS A 64 -14.45 15.18 -10.36
N ARG A 65 -13.47 15.53 -11.19
CA ARG A 65 -13.46 15.17 -12.62
C ARG A 65 -13.46 13.66 -12.84
N ALA A 66 -12.71 12.90 -12.02
CA ALA A 66 -12.72 11.44 -12.08
C ALA A 66 -14.11 10.89 -11.71
N LEU A 67 -14.73 11.38 -10.63
CA LEU A 67 -16.07 10.97 -10.21
C LEU A 67 -17.13 11.27 -11.27
N GLU A 68 -17.09 12.44 -11.90
CA GLU A 68 -17.97 12.78 -13.01
C GLU A 68 -17.78 11.78 -14.17
N PHE A 69 -16.54 11.50 -14.55
CA PHE A 69 -16.24 10.52 -15.60
C PHE A 69 -16.75 9.11 -15.25
N PHE A 70 -16.55 8.65 -14.02
CA PHE A 70 -17.10 7.38 -13.53
C PHE A 70 -18.63 7.38 -13.55
N SER A 71 -19.28 8.50 -13.24
CA SER A 71 -20.74 8.60 -13.28
C SER A 71 -21.30 8.48 -14.71
N TYR A 72 -20.67 9.13 -15.69
CA TYR A 72 -21.01 8.99 -17.12
C TYR A 72 -20.81 7.55 -17.61
N ILE A 73 -19.69 6.92 -17.25
CA ILE A 73 -19.43 5.50 -17.59
C ILE A 73 -20.48 4.60 -16.96
N SER A 74 -20.83 4.82 -15.69
CA SER A 74 -21.84 4.03 -14.99
C SER A 74 -23.20 4.14 -15.70
N PHE A 75 -23.62 5.35 -16.07
CA PHE A 75 -24.84 5.56 -16.83
C PHE A 75 -24.83 4.82 -18.18
N LEU A 76 -23.72 4.91 -18.93
CA LEU A 76 -23.56 4.18 -20.19
C LEU A 76 -23.59 2.66 -19.97
N ALA A 77 -22.95 2.17 -18.91
CA ALA A 77 -22.97 0.76 -18.54
C ALA A 77 -24.40 0.28 -18.25
N ILE A 78 -25.21 1.06 -17.53
CA ILE A 78 -26.62 0.75 -17.29
C ILE A 78 -27.39 0.65 -18.61
N LEU A 79 -27.23 1.62 -19.51
CA LEU A 79 -27.86 1.59 -20.84
C LEU A 79 -27.44 0.36 -21.66
N LEU A 80 -26.16 0.01 -21.63
CA LEU A 80 -25.64 -1.19 -22.30
C LEU A 80 -26.21 -2.47 -21.69
N LEU A 81 -26.34 -2.55 -20.37
CA LEU A 81 -26.96 -3.69 -19.68
C LEU A 81 -28.44 -3.85 -20.09
N LEU A 82 -29.19 -2.75 -20.13
CA LEU A 82 -30.58 -2.74 -20.60
C LEU A 82 -30.68 -3.18 -22.07
N TYR A 83 -29.82 -2.65 -22.93
CA TYR A 83 -29.75 -3.05 -24.33
C TYR A 83 -29.45 -4.55 -24.49
N GLN A 84 -28.46 -5.07 -23.76
CA GLN A 84 -28.13 -6.49 -23.76
C GLN A 84 -29.30 -7.36 -23.28
N ALA A 85 -30.03 -6.94 -22.24
CA ALA A 85 -31.20 -7.63 -21.74
C ALA A 85 -32.33 -7.68 -22.77
N ILE A 86 -32.65 -6.55 -23.41
CA ILE A 86 -33.66 -6.48 -24.48
C ILE A 86 -33.24 -7.35 -25.67
N ARG A 87 -31.97 -7.27 -26.10
CA ARG A 87 -31.45 -8.06 -27.20
C ARG A 87 -31.52 -9.56 -26.90
N TYR A 88 -31.17 -9.96 -25.67
CA TYR A 88 -31.28 -11.34 -25.22
C TYR A 88 -32.75 -11.82 -25.25
N ARG A 89 -33.67 -11.04 -24.68
CA ARG A 89 -35.11 -11.35 -24.71
C ARG A 89 -35.64 -11.49 -26.14
N ARG A 90 -35.28 -10.56 -27.04
CA ARG A 90 -35.70 -10.63 -28.45
C ARG A 90 -35.20 -11.88 -29.13
N ARG A 91 -33.93 -12.26 -28.90
CA ARG A 91 -33.35 -13.47 -29.49
C ARG A 91 -33.95 -14.75 -28.90
N TYR A 92 -34.18 -14.77 -27.59
CA TYR A 92 -34.89 -15.85 -26.89
C TYR A 92 -36.26 -16.14 -27.51
N LEU A 93 -37.01 -15.08 -27.83
CA LEU A 93 -38.37 -15.20 -28.39
C LEU A 93 -38.41 -15.52 -29.89
N ARG A 94 -37.34 -15.23 -30.64
CA ARG A 94 -37.35 -15.34 -32.11
C ARG A 94 -36.65 -16.59 -32.63
N ASP A 95 -35.61 -17.05 -31.96
CA ASP A 95 -34.77 -18.16 -32.40
C ASP A 95 -34.87 -19.29 -31.39
N ASP A 96 -35.33 -20.46 -31.82
CA ASP A 96 -35.52 -21.63 -30.94
C ASP A 96 -34.22 -22.39 -30.68
N THR A 97 -33.21 -22.22 -31.54
CA THR A 97 -31.87 -22.82 -31.34
C THR A 97 -31.04 -22.07 -30.32
N PHE A 98 -31.38 -20.81 -30.04
CA PHE A 98 -30.62 -19.95 -29.16
C PHE A 98 -30.68 -20.42 -27.70
N ASP A 99 -29.52 -20.73 -27.12
CA ASP A 99 -29.38 -21.12 -25.70
C ASP A 99 -30.16 -22.42 -25.34
N ASN A 100 -30.35 -23.33 -26.32
CA ASN A 100 -30.99 -24.64 -26.13
C ASN A 100 -30.01 -25.68 -25.56
N VAL A 101 -29.49 -25.40 -24.37
CA VAL A 101 -28.49 -26.24 -23.69
C VAL A 101 -29.04 -26.78 -22.36
N TYR A 102 -30.19 -26.27 -21.91
CA TYR A 102 -30.76 -26.59 -20.60
C TYR A 102 -31.90 -27.60 -20.74
N ILE A 103 -31.84 -28.66 -19.94
CA ILE A 103 -32.92 -29.64 -19.85
C ILE A 103 -33.89 -29.15 -18.77
N THR A 104 -35.14 -28.91 -19.15
CA THR A 104 -36.18 -28.46 -18.21
C THR A 104 -36.79 -29.64 -17.47
N ARG A 105 -37.31 -29.42 -16.25
CA ARG A 105 -38.05 -30.47 -15.50
C ARG A 105 -39.25 -30.99 -16.28
N ARG A 106 -39.89 -30.11 -17.04
CA ARG A 106 -41.07 -30.43 -17.86
C ARG A 106 -40.72 -31.32 -19.06
N PHE A 107 -39.56 -31.11 -19.68
CA PHE A 107 -39.04 -32.01 -20.71
C PHE A 107 -38.81 -33.42 -20.15
N VAL A 108 -38.24 -33.53 -18.95
CA VAL A 108 -38.04 -34.83 -18.28
C VAL A 108 -39.37 -35.52 -18.00
N GLU A 109 -40.38 -34.79 -17.53
CA GLU A 109 -41.72 -35.35 -17.30
C GLU A 109 -42.38 -35.84 -18.59
N MET A 110 -42.24 -35.10 -19.69
CA MET A 110 -42.74 -35.51 -21.00
C MET A 110 -42.04 -36.78 -21.51
N ASP A 111 -40.72 -36.87 -21.36
CA ASP A 111 -39.95 -38.05 -21.76
C ASP A 111 -40.33 -39.29 -20.94
N LEU A 112 -40.58 -39.13 -19.63
CA LEU A 112 -41.11 -40.19 -18.76
C LEU A 112 -42.47 -40.70 -19.25
N ARG A 113 -43.40 -39.80 -19.62
CA ARG A 113 -44.70 -40.20 -20.17
C ARG A 113 -44.57 -40.91 -21.52
N CYS A 114 -43.61 -40.51 -22.35
CA CYS A 114 -43.30 -41.23 -23.60
C CYS A 114 -42.76 -42.64 -23.30
N ALA A 115 -41.91 -42.79 -22.29
CA ALA A 115 -41.38 -44.07 -21.83
C ALA A 115 -42.51 -45.01 -21.37
N GLU A 116 -43.46 -44.50 -20.58
CA GLU A 116 -44.64 -45.24 -20.12
C GLU A 116 -45.53 -45.71 -21.30
N GLN A 117 -45.58 -44.92 -22.37
CA GLN A 117 -46.32 -45.25 -23.59
C GLN A 117 -45.54 -46.15 -24.57
N GLY A 118 -44.33 -46.62 -24.20
CA GLY A 118 -43.48 -47.44 -25.06
C GLY A 118 -42.93 -46.70 -26.28
N LYS A 119 -42.93 -45.36 -26.27
CA LYS A 119 -42.36 -44.52 -27.32
C LYS A 119 -40.84 -44.35 -27.11
N PRO A 120 -40.08 -44.06 -28.16
CA PRO A 120 -38.65 -43.81 -28.02
C PRO A 120 -38.38 -42.62 -27.08
N THR A 121 -37.45 -42.82 -26.13
CA THR A 121 -37.03 -41.81 -25.14
C THR A 121 -35.72 -41.16 -25.55
N VAL A 122 -35.54 -39.89 -25.17
CA VAL A 122 -34.33 -39.10 -25.43
C VAL A 122 -33.34 -39.23 -24.27
N LEU A 123 -33.81 -39.48 -23.04
CA LEU A 123 -32.95 -39.81 -21.90
C LEU A 123 -32.78 -41.35 -21.84
N PRO A 124 -31.61 -41.90 -21.43
CA PRO A 124 -30.47 -41.26 -20.76
C PRO A 124 -29.40 -40.66 -21.71
N LEU A 125 -28.85 -39.51 -21.33
CA LEU A 125 -27.78 -38.83 -22.07
C LEU A 125 -26.49 -39.66 -22.14
N SER A 126 -25.86 -39.68 -23.32
CA SER A 126 -24.51 -40.20 -23.51
C SER A 126 -23.47 -39.39 -22.71
N MET A 127 -22.33 -39.99 -22.38
CA MET A 127 -21.23 -39.30 -21.66
C MET A 127 -20.74 -38.03 -22.38
N ARG A 128 -20.80 -38.01 -23.71
CA ARG A 128 -20.45 -36.82 -24.52
C ARG A 128 -21.51 -35.72 -24.38
N GLU A 129 -22.78 -36.10 -24.36
CA GLU A 129 -23.93 -35.20 -24.28
C GLU A 129 -24.10 -34.60 -22.88
N LYS A 130 -23.78 -35.35 -21.82
CA LYS A 130 -23.71 -34.84 -20.44
C LYS A 130 -22.76 -33.66 -20.27
N GLY A 131 -21.74 -33.57 -21.14
CA GLY A 131 -20.82 -32.43 -21.15
C GLY A 131 -21.36 -31.20 -21.90
N ARG A 132 -22.38 -31.39 -22.74
CA ARG A 132 -23.02 -30.35 -23.54
C ARG A 132 -24.25 -29.81 -22.83
N TYR A 133 -25.18 -30.67 -22.44
CA TYR A 133 -26.47 -30.31 -21.86
C TYR A 133 -26.43 -30.21 -20.34
N ILE A 134 -27.19 -29.26 -19.78
CA ILE A 134 -27.25 -28.98 -18.35
C ILE A 134 -28.52 -29.62 -17.77
N PRO A 135 -28.40 -30.54 -16.78
CA PRO A 135 -29.56 -31.15 -16.15
C PRO A 135 -30.39 -30.13 -15.34
N PRO A 136 -31.70 -30.39 -15.14
CA PRO A 136 -32.54 -29.53 -14.33
C PRO A 136 -32.06 -29.52 -12.87
N GLY A 137 -31.66 -28.35 -12.37
CA GLY A 137 -31.22 -28.18 -10.98
C GLY A 137 -29.76 -28.57 -10.71
N ALA A 138 -28.95 -28.84 -11.74
CA ALA A 138 -27.53 -29.07 -11.56
C ALA A 138 -26.82 -27.78 -11.11
N LEU A 139 -26.30 -27.79 -9.88
CA LEU A 139 -25.39 -26.75 -9.37
C LEU A 139 -24.01 -26.79 -10.04
N TRP A 140 -23.71 -27.85 -10.78
CA TRP A 140 -22.44 -28.03 -11.47
C TRP A 140 -22.34 -27.07 -12.68
N LEU A 141 -21.17 -26.44 -12.84
CA LEU A 141 -20.86 -25.63 -14.02
C LEU A 141 -20.69 -26.54 -15.24
N SER A 142 -21.35 -26.20 -16.35
CA SER A 142 -21.16 -26.86 -17.64
C SER A 142 -19.73 -26.68 -18.14
N LYS A 143 -19.25 -27.54 -19.05
CA LYS A 143 -17.90 -27.41 -19.64
C LYS A 143 -17.66 -26.03 -20.26
N THR A 144 -18.70 -25.47 -20.89
CA THR A 144 -18.64 -24.14 -21.52
C THR A 144 -18.54 -23.02 -20.47
N GLU A 145 -19.35 -23.10 -19.41
CA GLU A 145 -19.32 -22.12 -18.31
C GLU A 145 -18.02 -22.24 -17.51
N ARG A 146 -17.53 -23.47 -17.28
CA ARG A 146 -16.25 -23.72 -16.61
C ARG A 146 -15.09 -23.13 -17.40
N ARG A 147 -15.13 -23.20 -18.73
CA ARG A 147 -14.13 -22.54 -19.58
C ARG A 147 -14.19 -21.03 -19.43
N GLN A 148 -15.38 -20.43 -19.48
CA GLN A 148 -15.54 -18.98 -19.28
C GLN A 148 -15.10 -18.54 -17.88
N TYR A 149 -15.49 -19.28 -16.85
CA TYR A 149 -15.07 -19.07 -15.47
C TYR A 149 -13.56 -19.20 -15.33
N SER A 150 -12.94 -20.21 -15.94
CA SER A 150 -11.49 -20.37 -15.92
C SER A 150 -10.79 -19.19 -16.59
N LEU A 151 -11.27 -18.70 -17.72
CA LEU A 151 -10.70 -17.53 -18.40
C LEU A 151 -10.78 -16.27 -17.52
N GLN A 152 -11.92 -16.06 -16.85
CA GLN A 152 -12.07 -14.94 -15.91
C GLN A 152 -11.15 -15.09 -14.70
N LEU A 153 -11.04 -16.30 -14.15
CA LEU A 153 -10.16 -16.59 -13.01
C LEU A 153 -8.68 -16.42 -13.37
N PHE A 154 -8.26 -16.88 -14.55
CA PHE A 154 -6.90 -16.65 -15.05
C PHE A 154 -6.62 -15.16 -15.27
N GLY A 155 -7.62 -14.40 -15.75
CA GLY A 155 -7.55 -12.94 -15.87
C GLY A 155 -7.40 -12.25 -14.51
N PHE A 156 -8.02 -12.79 -13.46
CA PHE A 156 -7.91 -12.31 -12.07
C PHE A 156 -6.57 -12.67 -11.42
N LEU A 157 -6.06 -13.87 -11.69
CA LEU A 157 -4.89 -14.42 -11.01
C LEU A 157 -3.62 -13.59 -11.22
N ARG A 158 -3.36 -13.13 -12.45
CA ARG A 158 -2.16 -12.31 -12.76
C ARG A 158 -2.09 -11.03 -11.93
N PRO A 159 -3.09 -10.12 -11.98
CA PRO A 159 -3.06 -8.89 -11.18
C PRO A 159 -3.18 -9.15 -9.68
N MET A 160 -3.80 -10.25 -9.24
CA MET A 160 -3.81 -10.64 -7.84
C MET A 160 -2.40 -11.01 -7.34
N LEU A 161 -1.66 -11.83 -8.10
CA LEU A 161 -0.30 -12.20 -7.76
C LEU A 161 0.64 -11.00 -7.74
N LEU A 162 0.47 -10.08 -8.70
CA LEU A 162 1.24 -8.84 -8.72
C LEU A 162 0.93 -7.97 -7.50
N GLY A 163 -0.35 -7.76 -7.17
CA GLY A 163 -0.75 -6.98 -6.00
C GLY A 163 -0.24 -7.59 -4.69
N LEU A 164 -0.36 -8.90 -4.54
CA LEU A 164 0.20 -9.62 -3.38
C LEU A 164 1.73 -9.46 -3.31
N GLY A 165 2.42 -9.54 -4.45
CA GLY A 165 3.86 -9.35 -4.53
C GLY A 165 4.29 -7.95 -4.08
N ILE A 166 3.56 -6.91 -4.46
CA ILE A 166 3.82 -5.52 -4.05
C ILE A 166 3.65 -5.38 -2.53
N VAL A 167 2.52 -5.87 -1.98
CA VAL A 167 2.26 -5.80 -0.53
C VAL A 167 3.36 -6.53 0.24
N MET A 168 3.74 -7.73 -0.20
CA MET A 168 4.83 -8.48 0.42
C MET A 168 6.18 -7.74 0.33
N ALA A 169 6.45 -7.05 -0.78
CA ALA A 169 7.64 -6.24 -0.95
C ALA A 169 7.66 -5.07 0.05
N ASP A 170 6.55 -4.33 0.17
CA ASP A 170 6.43 -3.20 1.12
C ASP A 170 6.68 -3.65 2.57
N TYR A 171 6.06 -4.76 2.99
CA TYR A 171 6.31 -5.32 4.32
C TYR A 171 7.75 -5.82 4.47
N SER A 172 8.32 -6.48 3.45
CA SER A 172 9.71 -6.93 3.53
C SER A 172 10.69 -5.78 3.68
N ILE A 173 10.48 -4.66 2.98
CA ILE A 173 11.30 -3.45 3.11
C ILE A 173 11.15 -2.89 4.52
N PHE A 174 9.91 -2.78 5.03
CA PHE A 174 9.65 -2.34 6.40
C PHE A 174 10.41 -3.18 7.43
N TRP A 175 10.30 -4.52 7.35
CA TRP A 175 11.00 -5.43 8.25
C TRP A 175 12.52 -5.37 8.14
N ILE A 176 13.05 -5.22 6.92
CA ILE A 176 14.49 -5.06 6.70
C ILE A 176 14.99 -3.77 7.35
N LEU A 177 14.29 -2.65 7.13
CA LEU A 177 14.65 -1.36 7.74
C LEU A 177 14.56 -1.39 9.26
N ASP A 178 13.54 -2.05 9.81
CA ASP A 178 13.40 -2.24 11.25
C ASP A 178 14.53 -3.11 11.83
N LEU A 179 14.94 -4.17 11.12
CA LEU A 179 16.09 -4.99 11.48
C LEU A 179 17.39 -4.16 11.47
N PHE A 180 17.60 -3.33 10.45
CA PHE A 180 18.76 -2.43 10.39
C PHE A 180 18.74 -1.43 11.56
N ARG A 181 17.59 -0.85 11.90
CA ARG A 181 17.44 0.03 13.07
C ARG A 181 17.85 -0.67 14.37
N HIS A 182 17.41 -1.90 14.59
CA HIS A 182 17.75 -2.67 15.78
C HIS A 182 19.26 -3.00 15.86
N GLN A 183 19.89 -3.36 14.73
CA GLN A 183 21.32 -3.69 14.71
C GLN A 183 22.23 -2.46 14.82
N LEU A 184 21.91 -1.36 14.12
CA LEU A 184 22.67 -0.11 14.23
C LEU A 184 22.56 0.50 15.64
N SER A 185 21.37 0.45 16.27
CA SER A 185 21.24 0.92 17.65
C SER A 185 21.99 0.04 18.65
N ALA A 186 22.08 -1.28 18.42
CA ALA A 186 22.85 -2.20 19.26
C ALA A 186 24.38 -2.02 19.14
N GLU A 187 24.92 -1.79 17.94
CA GLU A 187 26.37 -1.60 17.76
C GLU A 187 26.87 -0.24 18.29
N ILE A 188 26.03 0.80 18.26
CA ILE A 188 26.38 2.14 18.77
C ILE A 188 26.44 2.18 20.30
N ILE A 189 25.63 1.37 21.00
CA ILE A 189 25.67 1.28 22.47
C ILE A 189 26.92 0.49 22.94
N ALA A 190 27.46 -0.41 22.11
CA ALA A 190 28.63 -1.23 22.45
C ALA A 190 29.99 -0.53 22.23
N ARG A 191 30.05 0.55 21.44
CA ARG A 191 31.25 1.40 21.27
C ARG A 191 31.16 2.72 22.05
N ALA A 192 30.67 2.67 23.29
CA ALA A 192 30.93 3.75 24.24
C ALA A 192 32.45 3.91 24.42
N PRO A 193 33.01 5.14 24.37
CA PRO A 193 34.45 5.32 24.43
C PRO A 193 34.93 4.78 25.78
N SER A 194 35.78 3.75 25.76
CA SER A 194 36.51 3.33 26.94
C SER A 194 37.30 4.55 27.42
N THR A 195 36.86 5.19 28.50
CA THR A 195 37.57 6.28 29.17
C THR A 195 38.92 5.74 29.60
N MET A 196 39.98 6.10 28.87
CA MET A 196 41.34 5.69 29.23
C MET A 196 41.93 6.78 30.11
N THR A 197 41.86 6.59 31.43
CA THR A 197 42.47 7.50 32.41
C THR A 197 43.97 7.27 32.44
N ILE A 198 44.74 8.16 31.79
CA ILE A 198 46.21 8.13 31.81
C ILE A 198 46.68 9.06 32.92
N SER A 199 47.37 8.56 33.95
CA SER A 199 47.92 9.38 35.04
C SER A 199 49.43 9.53 34.91
N VAL A 200 49.92 10.76 34.76
CA VAL A 200 51.36 11.06 34.65
C VAL A 200 51.94 11.41 36.03
N ASN A 201 52.91 10.63 36.51
CA ASN A 201 53.56 10.84 37.81
C ASN A 201 55.05 11.20 37.63
N GLY A 202 55.38 12.46 37.87
CA GLY A 202 56.73 13.02 37.77
C GLY A 202 56.74 14.49 38.21
N THR A 203 57.88 14.98 38.69
CA THR A 203 58.08 16.38 39.13
C THR A 203 59.14 17.03 38.26
N GLY A 204 58.76 17.45 37.06
CA GLY A 204 59.64 18.16 36.13
C GLY A 204 58.86 18.87 35.03
N TYR A 205 59.48 19.84 34.35
CA TYR A 205 58.82 20.65 33.31
C TYR A 205 58.16 19.82 32.20
N THR A 206 58.74 18.67 31.83
CA THR A 206 58.16 17.75 30.84
C THR A 206 56.89 17.08 31.35
N SER A 207 56.83 16.72 32.63
CA SER A 207 55.64 16.10 33.23
C SER A 207 54.45 17.04 33.32
N GLU A 208 54.69 18.35 33.41
CA GLU A 208 53.65 19.39 33.43
C GLU A 208 53.00 19.54 32.05
N ILE A 209 53.82 19.58 30.98
CA ILE A 209 53.34 19.58 29.59
C ILE A 209 52.50 18.33 29.28
N TYR A 210 52.97 17.15 29.69
CA TYR A 210 52.21 15.91 29.49
C TYR A 210 50.91 15.88 30.30
N ARG A 211 50.88 16.45 31.51
CA ARG A 211 49.65 16.58 32.30
C ARG A 211 48.63 17.48 31.61
N ASP A 212 49.07 18.61 31.07
CA ASP A 212 48.18 19.52 30.34
C ASP A 212 47.60 18.85 29.09
N LEU A 213 48.42 18.12 28.33
CA LEU A 213 47.99 17.43 27.11
C LEU A 213 47.01 16.29 27.42
N VAL A 214 47.27 15.53 28.49
CA VAL A 214 46.36 14.48 28.99
C VAL A 214 45.05 15.08 29.53
N SER A 215 45.12 16.23 30.21
CA SER A 215 43.93 16.91 30.72
C SER A 215 43.05 17.44 29.58
N ALA A 216 43.65 18.02 28.54
CA ALA A 216 42.95 18.47 27.35
C ALA A 216 42.29 17.29 26.61
N PHE A 217 42.98 16.16 26.50
CA PHE A 217 42.41 14.94 25.93
C PHE A 217 41.24 14.39 26.77
N ASN A 218 41.34 14.44 28.09
CA ASN A 218 40.27 14.01 28.99
C ASN A 218 39.05 14.93 28.92
N VAL A 219 39.26 16.25 28.78
CA VAL A 219 38.17 17.24 28.56
C VAL A 219 37.52 17.05 27.19
N LEU A 220 38.29 16.72 26.15
CA LEU A 220 37.75 16.35 24.83
C LEU A 220 36.95 15.05 24.88
N GLN A 221 37.33 14.11 25.76
CA GLN A 221 36.65 12.83 25.96
C GLN A 221 35.39 12.94 26.85
N GLU A 222 35.39 13.84 27.83
CA GLU A 222 34.20 14.24 28.61
C GLU A 222 33.23 15.11 27.81
N GLY A 223 33.74 15.86 26.83
CA GLY A 223 32.93 16.43 25.77
C GLY A 223 32.13 15.31 25.14
N LYS A 224 30.79 15.37 25.23
CA LYS A 224 29.87 14.40 24.61
C LYS A 224 29.99 14.48 23.09
N VAL A 225 31.06 13.94 22.52
CA VAL A 225 31.22 13.79 21.08
C VAL A 225 30.56 12.46 20.71
N SER A 226 29.23 12.45 20.71
CA SER A 226 28.47 11.44 20.01
C SER A 226 28.69 11.67 18.51
N VAL A 227 29.63 10.93 17.91
CA VAL A 227 30.02 11.06 16.48
C VAL A 227 28.90 10.64 15.52
N LEU A 228 27.75 10.19 16.00
CA LEU A 228 26.58 9.96 15.16
C LEU A 228 25.36 10.66 15.75
N SER A 229 24.97 11.73 15.07
CA SER A 229 23.74 12.47 15.31
C SER A 229 22.55 11.51 15.33
N GLN A 230 21.72 11.56 16.37
CA GLN A 230 20.42 10.87 16.43
C GLN A 230 19.49 11.21 15.25
N VAL A 231 19.87 12.20 14.44
CA VAL A 231 19.17 12.64 13.22
C VAL A 231 19.30 11.65 12.05
N CYS A 232 20.23 10.70 12.08
CA CYS A 232 20.37 9.67 11.02
C CYS A 232 19.67 8.34 11.34
N LEU A 233 18.86 8.26 12.40
CA LEU A 233 18.09 7.05 12.68
C LEU A 233 16.96 6.95 11.67
N ILE A 234 17.08 6.00 10.73
CA ILE A 234 16.02 5.70 9.76
C ILE A 234 14.80 5.23 10.56
N GLU A 235 13.76 6.06 10.58
CA GLU A 235 12.46 5.69 11.13
C GLU A 235 11.62 5.07 10.01
N PRO A 236 11.42 3.73 10.01
CA PRO A 236 10.60 3.11 8.99
C PRO A 236 9.15 3.58 9.15
N VAL A 237 8.61 4.20 8.11
CA VAL A 237 7.20 4.56 8.05
C VAL A 237 6.40 3.27 7.85
N GLU A 238 5.47 3.00 8.77
CA GLU A 238 4.62 1.81 8.69
C GLU A 238 3.72 1.90 7.43
N PRO A 239 3.61 0.81 6.65
CA PRO A 239 2.71 0.78 5.50
C PRO A 239 1.26 0.98 5.96
N ASP A 240 0.51 1.84 5.27
CA ASP A 240 -0.87 2.16 5.66
C ASP A 240 -1.80 0.96 5.49
N HIS A 241 -2.17 0.35 6.63
CA HIS A 241 -3.12 -0.76 6.69
C HIS A 241 -4.45 -0.45 6.02
N SER A 242 -4.91 0.80 6.11
CA SER A 242 -6.20 1.22 5.54
C SER A 242 -6.21 1.06 4.02
N THR A 243 -5.15 1.52 3.36
CA THR A 243 -4.98 1.40 1.91
C THR A 243 -4.92 -0.07 1.48
N HIS A 244 -4.17 -0.92 2.19
CA HIS A 244 -4.10 -2.35 1.89
C HIS A 244 -5.44 -3.07 2.07
N ILE A 245 -6.22 -2.70 3.09
CA ILE A 245 -7.59 -3.22 3.31
C ILE A 245 -8.51 -2.79 2.17
N ILE A 246 -8.47 -1.52 1.74
CA ILE A 246 -9.28 -1.03 0.61
C ILE A 246 -8.94 -1.79 -0.67
N ILE A 247 -7.65 -1.98 -0.96
CA ILE A 247 -7.19 -2.77 -2.12
C ILE A 247 -7.72 -4.21 -2.02
N GLY A 248 -7.63 -4.85 -0.85
CA GLY A 248 -8.17 -6.19 -0.62
C GLY A 248 -9.68 -6.28 -0.86
N ILE A 249 -10.44 -5.28 -0.39
CA ILE A 249 -11.89 -5.20 -0.62
C ILE A 249 -12.20 -5.06 -2.12
N LEU A 250 -11.45 -4.23 -2.85
CA LEU A 250 -11.63 -4.05 -4.31
C LEU A 250 -11.39 -5.37 -5.08
N TYR A 251 -10.33 -6.10 -4.75
CA TYR A 251 -10.10 -7.43 -5.32
C TYR A 251 -11.20 -8.43 -4.94
N GLY A 252 -11.69 -8.36 -3.69
CA GLY A 252 -12.82 -9.18 -3.23
C GLY A 252 -14.11 -8.91 -4.01
N ILE A 253 -14.45 -7.65 -4.24
CA ILE A 253 -15.60 -7.24 -5.06
C ILE A 253 -15.43 -7.71 -6.50
N TRP A 254 -14.22 -7.58 -7.07
CA TRP A 254 -13.97 -8.04 -8.44
C TRP A 254 -14.11 -9.56 -8.57
N LEU A 255 -13.58 -10.32 -7.61
CA LEU A 255 -13.78 -11.76 -7.52
C LEU A 255 -15.26 -12.12 -7.39
N PHE A 256 -16.00 -11.42 -6.52
CA PHE A 256 -17.43 -11.60 -6.35
C PHE A 256 -18.17 -11.40 -7.67
N ILE A 257 -17.90 -10.30 -8.39
CA ILE A 257 -18.51 -10.03 -9.69
C ILE A 257 -18.19 -11.15 -10.70
N ALA A 258 -16.95 -11.64 -10.74
CA ALA A 258 -16.56 -12.73 -11.64
C ALA A 258 -17.32 -14.04 -11.35
N VAL A 259 -17.50 -14.38 -10.06
CA VAL A 259 -18.28 -15.56 -9.66
C VAL A 259 -19.76 -15.37 -9.98
N PHE A 260 -20.36 -14.27 -9.49
CA PHE A 260 -21.79 -14.01 -9.61
C PHE A 260 -22.24 -13.72 -11.05
N GLY A 261 -21.35 -13.22 -11.91
CA GLY A 261 -21.67 -12.98 -13.33
C GLY A 261 -22.16 -14.23 -14.06
N SER A 262 -21.60 -15.40 -13.75
CA SER A 262 -22.03 -16.68 -14.32
C SER A 262 -23.43 -17.10 -13.84
N TYR A 263 -23.72 -16.90 -12.55
CA TYR A 263 -25.04 -17.15 -11.97
C TYR A 263 -26.10 -16.18 -12.49
N MET A 264 -25.75 -14.91 -12.74
CA MET A 264 -26.65 -13.93 -13.33
C MET A 264 -27.08 -14.31 -14.75
N ALA A 265 -26.21 -14.96 -15.54
CA ALA A 265 -26.58 -15.47 -16.85
C ALA A 265 -27.64 -16.59 -16.75
N ARG A 266 -27.51 -17.49 -15.77
CA ARG A 266 -28.51 -18.53 -15.48
C ARG A 266 -29.81 -17.96 -14.96
N LEU A 267 -29.74 -16.97 -14.07
CA LEU A 267 -30.91 -16.27 -13.53
C LEU A 267 -31.70 -15.60 -14.65
N ARG A 268 -31.03 -14.91 -15.58
CA ARG A 268 -31.67 -14.29 -16.75
C ARG A 268 -32.45 -15.31 -17.58
N ARG A 269 -31.89 -16.50 -17.83
CA ARG A 269 -32.57 -17.60 -18.53
C ARG A 269 -33.78 -18.08 -17.72
N ALA A 270 -33.62 -18.32 -16.42
CA ALA A 270 -34.69 -18.78 -15.54
C ALA A 270 -35.88 -17.81 -15.50
N VAL A 271 -35.61 -16.50 -15.45
CA VAL A 271 -36.63 -15.45 -15.55
C VAL A 271 -37.35 -15.52 -16.90
N CYS A 272 -36.63 -15.61 -18.02
CA CYS A 272 -37.28 -15.74 -19.34
C CYS A 272 -38.15 -17.00 -19.46
N ALA A 273 -37.68 -18.13 -18.93
CA ALA A 273 -38.43 -19.39 -18.93
C ALA A 273 -39.71 -19.29 -18.07
N ALA A 274 -39.65 -18.60 -16.92
CA ALA A 274 -40.80 -18.37 -16.06
C ALA A 274 -41.86 -17.45 -16.70
N TYR A 275 -41.44 -16.38 -17.39
CA TYR A 275 -42.34 -15.43 -18.04
C TYR A 275 -42.95 -15.95 -19.36
N PHE A 276 -42.26 -16.84 -20.10
CA PHE A 276 -42.70 -17.34 -21.40
C PHE A 276 -42.82 -18.87 -21.44
N PRO A 277 -43.69 -19.48 -20.63
CA PRO A 277 -43.81 -20.95 -20.52
C PRO A 277 -44.37 -21.62 -21.80
N ALA A 278 -45.05 -20.86 -22.67
CA ALA A 278 -45.52 -21.38 -23.96
C ALA A 278 -44.37 -21.59 -24.95
N ARG A 279 -43.33 -20.74 -24.91
CA ARG A 279 -42.15 -20.89 -25.78
C ARG A 279 -41.27 -22.06 -25.35
N GLU A 280 -41.20 -22.34 -24.05
CA GLU A 280 -40.43 -23.47 -23.53
C GLU A 280 -41.08 -24.84 -23.84
N GLN A 281 -42.32 -24.87 -24.31
CA GLN A 281 -42.97 -26.10 -24.79
C GLN A 281 -42.62 -26.44 -26.24
N VAL A 282 -42.29 -25.44 -27.03
CA VAL A 282 -41.97 -25.60 -28.45
C VAL A 282 -40.49 -25.96 -28.65
N ARG A 283 -39.65 -25.61 -27.68
CA ARG A 283 -38.21 -25.89 -27.65
C ARG A 283 -37.90 -27.23 -27.02
#